data_AF-A0A8S2G1T8-F1
#
_entry.id   AF-A0A8S2G1T8-F1
#
_cell.length_a   1.000
_cell.length_b   1.000
_cell.length_c   1.000
_cell.angle_alpha   90.00
_cell.angle_beta   90.00
_cell.angle_gamma   90.00
#
_symmetry.space_group_name_H-M   'P 1'
#
loop_
_entity.id
_entity.type
_entity.pdbx_description
1 polymer ?
#
loop_
_entity_poly.entity_id
_entity_poly.type
_entity_poly.pdbx_seq_one_letter_code
_entity_poly.pdbx_strand_id
1 'polypeptide(L)'
;TIADICRYLRNFNGVLQIVAAFVNSAVFRLKNTWDRISKQNKQVINKLQNLVHSDGKFKNLRDTLSRIDPPAVPYLGLYLSDLSFIEESTPDISEKCMINFSKMRMKTHIISEVRRFQSMPFKIKHNPRVCAYLLDTSRLLSDDESYSISLQLEPRLSHTGLPETYYHSDHHQ
;
A
#
# COMPACT_ATOMS: atom_id res chain seq x y z
N THR A 1 -12.58 -5.02 10.01
CA THR A 1 -11.44 -5.77 9.43
C THR A 1 -10.15 -5.20 10.01
N ILE A 2 -8.99 -5.89 9.87
CA ILE A 2 -7.69 -5.36 10.35
C ILE A 2 -7.35 -4.02 9.72
N ALA A 3 -7.61 -3.84 8.42
CA ALA A 3 -7.37 -2.55 7.75
C ALA A 3 -8.19 -1.40 8.34
N ASP A 4 -9.44 -1.63 8.75
CA ASP A 4 -10.24 -0.61 9.42
C ASP A 4 -9.74 -0.32 10.84
N ILE A 5 -9.17 -1.32 11.54
CA ILE A 5 -8.45 -1.10 12.80
C ILE A 5 -7.19 -0.25 12.58
N CYS A 6 -6.41 -0.52 11.51
CA CYS A 6 -5.27 0.33 11.14
C CYS A 6 -5.72 1.78 10.87
N ARG A 7 -6.84 1.98 10.16
CA ARG A 7 -7.42 3.32 9.94
C ARG A 7 -7.81 3.98 11.26
N TYR A 8 -8.49 3.25 12.15
CA TYR A 8 -8.88 3.76 13.47
C TYR A 8 -7.66 4.16 14.32
N LEU A 9 -6.60 3.36 14.27
CA LEU A 9 -5.30 3.65 14.91
C LEU A 9 -4.46 4.68 14.13
N ARG A 10 -4.98 5.27 13.04
CA ARG A 10 -4.25 6.25 12.21
C ARG A 10 -2.93 5.71 11.65
N ASN A 11 -2.83 4.39 11.47
CA ASN A 11 -1.75 3.73 10.76
C ASN A 11 -2.11 3.62 9.28
N PHE A 12 -1.94 4.72 8.55
CA PHE A 12 -2.29 4.82 7.13
C PHE A 12 -1.34 4.02 6.25
N ASN A 13 -0.09 3.84 6.66
CA ASN A 13 0.82 2.92 5.98
C ASN A 13 0.27 1.49 5.97
N GLY A 14 -0.23 1.00 7.12
CA GLY A 14 -0.86 -0.32 7.22
C GLY A 14 -2.15 -0.44 6.41
N VAL A 15 -2.97 0.63 6.36
CA VAL A 15 -4.14 0.67 5.47
C VAL A 15 -3.70 0.50 4.02
N LEU A 16 -2.71 1.27 3.56
CA LEU A 16 -2.20 1.19 2.20
C LEU A 16 -1.65 -0.20 1.87
N GLN A 17 -0.86 -0.80 2.76
CA GLN A 17 -0.30 -2.15 2.56
C GLN A 17 -1.38 -3.21 2.40
N ILE A 18 -2.41 -3.22 3.26
CA ILE A 18 -3.49 -4.21 3.17
C ILE A 18 -4.36 -3.97 1.94
N VAL A 19 -4.64 -2.70 1.61
CA VAL A 19 -5.39 -2.35 0.39
C VAL A 19 -4.60 -2.75 -0.87
N ALA A 20 -3.29 -2.51 -0.90
CA ALA A 20 -2.39 -2.91 -1.98
C ALA A 20 -2.43 -4.43 -2.18
N ALA A 21 -2.45 -5.21 -1.10
CA ALA A 21 -2.59 -6.67 -1.18
C ALA A 21 -3.93 -7.11 -1.81
N PHE A 22 -5.04 -6.39 -1.59
CA PHE A 22 -6.31 -6.71 -2.24
C PHE A 22 -6.35 -6.39 -3.73
N VAL A 23 -5.60 -5.37 -4.18
CA VAL A 23 -5.50 -4.99 -5.59
C VAL A 23 -4.37 -5.70 -6.33
N ASN A 24 -3.52 -6.46 -5.62
CA ASN A 24 -2.54 -7.34 -6.23
C ASN A 24 -3.22 -8.28 -7.23
N SER A 25 -2.64 -8.46 -8.41
CA SER A 25 -3.22 -9.23 -9.52
C SER A 25 -3.59 -10.66 -9.13
N ALA A 26 -2.80 -11.31 -8.28
CA ALA A 26 -3.04 -12.67 -7.79
C ALA A 26 -4.30 -12.75 -6.92
N VAL A 27 -4.62 -11.70 -6.15
CA VAL A 27 -5.80 -11.67 -5.27
C VAL A 27 -7.02 -11.11 -6.00
N PHE A 28 -6.85 -10.02 -6.77
CA PHE A 28 -7.94 -9.31 -7.42
C PHE A 28 -8.68 -10.15 -8.48
N ARG A 29 -7.99 -11.12 -9.07
CA ARG A 29 -8.55 -12.02 -10.09
C ARG A 29 -9.49 -13.10 -9.55
N LEU A 30 -9.46 -13.38 -8.24
CA LEU A 30 -10.21 -14.46 -7.60
C LEU A 30 -11.72 -14.14 -7.47
N LYS A 31 -12.42 -14.01 -8.61
CA LYS A 31 -13.80 -13.50 -8.67
C LYS A 31 -14.77 -14.35 -7.85
N ASN A 32 -14.62 -15.67 -7.85
CA ASN A 32 -15.50 -16.55 -7.08
C ASN A 32 -15.32 -16.33 -5.57
N THR A 33 -14.08 -16.10 -5.12
CA THR A 33 -13.77 -15.75 -3.73
C THR A 33 -14.32 -14.36 -3.38
N TRP A 34 -14.16 -13.37 -4.26
CA TRP A 34 -14.71 -12.03 -4.05
C TRP A 34 -16.24 -12.03 -3.96
N ASP A 35 -16.94 -12.87 -4.70
CA ASP A 35 -18.40 -12.96 -4.66
C ASP A 35 -18.96 -13.49 -3.33
N ARG A 36 -18.16 -14.27 -2.60
CA ARG A 36 -18.49 -14.76 -1.25
C ARG A 36 -18.34 -13.71 -0.16
N ILE A 37 -17.66 -12.60 -0.43
CA ILE A 37 -17.47 -11.52 0.54
C ILE A 37 -18.77 -10.70 0.67
N SER A 38 -19.20 -10.47 1.91
CA SER A 38 -20.41 -9.70 2.20
C SER A 38 -20.36 -8.28 1.63
N LYS A 39 -21.53 -7.74 1.25
CA LYS A 39 -21.68 -6.37 0.73
C LYS A 39 -21.08 -5.32 1.69
N GLN A 40 -21.28 -5.49 2.99
CA GLN A 40 -20.74 -4.60 4.02
C GLN A 40 -19.20 -4.58 4.00
N ASN A 41 -18.55 -5.75 3.91
CA ASN A 41 -17.10 -5.83 3.86
C ASN A 41 -16.54 -5.23 2.55
N LYS A 42 -17.21 -5.47 1.41
CA LYS A 42 -16.85 -4.81 0.13
C LYS A 42 -16.91 -3.28 0.24
N GLN A 43 -17.95 -2.74 0.89
CA GLN A 43 -18.06 -1.30 1.13
C GLN A 43 -16.93 -0.75 2.01
N VAL A 44 -16.51 -1.48 3.05
CA VAL A 44 -15.37 -1.08 3.88
C VAL A 44 -14.08 -1.06 3.04
N ILE A 45 -13.83 -2.07 2.22
CA ILE A 45 -12.67 -2.13 1.33
C ILE A 45 -12.65 -0.94 0.35
N ASN A 46 -13.78 -0.66 -0.30
CA ASN A 46 -13.89 0.48 -1.24
C ASN A 46 -13.65 1.83 -0.54
N LYS A 47 -14.16 2.02 0.68
CA LYS A 47 -13.89 3.24 1.46
C LYS A 47 -12.40 3.38 1.79
N LEU A 48 -11.74 2.28 2.15
CA LEU A 48 -10.30 2.28 2.44
C LEU A 48 -9.48 2.52 1.18
N GLN A 49 -9.85 1.92 0.04
CA GLN A 49 -9.25 2.20 -1.27
C GLN A 49 -9.31 3.68 -1.63
N ASN A 50 -10.47 4.31 -1.49
CA ASN A 50 -10.63 5.74 -1.76
C ASN A 50 -9.77 6.62 -0.85
N LEU A 51 -9.61 6.23 0.43
CA LEU A 51 -8.77 6.96 1.38
C LEU A 51 -7.30 6.98 0.96
N VAL A 52 -6.77 5.85 0.48
CA VAL A 52 -5.34 5.69 0.13
C VAL A 52 -5.07 5.73 -1.37
N HIS A 53 -6.06 6.14 -2.16
CA HIS A 53 -5.94 6.21 -3.62
C HIS A 53 -4.81 7.17 -4.02
N SER A 54 -4.04 6.84 -5.05
CA SER A 54 -2.86 7.61 -5.48
C SER A 54 -3.21 8.88 -6.27
N ASP A 55 -4.48 9.03 -6.69
CA ASP A 55 -4.96 10.21 -7.42
C ASP A 55 -4.62 11.53 -6.73
N GLY A 56 -4.21 12.52 -7.54
CA GLY A 56 -3.80 13.83 -7.04
C GLY A 56 -2.62 13.74 -6.08
N LYS A 57 -1.68 12.80 -6.30
CA LYS A 57 -0.55 12.50 -5.40
C LYS A 57 -1.02 12.14 -3.99
N PHE A 58 -2.02 11.27 -3.90
CA PHE A 58 -2.68 10.85 -2.67
C PHE A 58 -3.42 11.99 -1.94
N LYS A 59 -4.22 12.76 -2.68
CA LYS A 59 -4.94 13.93 -2.15
C LYS A 59 -5.74 13.63 -0.87
N ASN A 60 -6.56 12.57 -0.88
CA ASN A 60 -7.41 12.20 0.25
C ASN A 60 -6.60 11.86 1.50
N LEU A 61 -5.48 11.15 1.33
CA LEU A 61 -4.60 10.80 2.43
C LEU A 61 -3.87 12.05 2.97
N ARG A 62 -3.42 12.94 2.10
CA ARG A 62 -2.80 14.23 2.50
C ARG A 62 -3.78 15.10 3.28
N ASP A 63 -5.01 15.25 2.78
CA ASP A 63 -6.09 16.00 3.44
C ASP A 63 -6.44 15.42 4.81
N THR A 64 -6.30 14.10 4.97
CA THR A 64 -6.51 13.42 6.24
C THR A 64 -5.34 13.66 7.20
N LEU A 65 -4.09 13.53 6.73
CA LEU A 65 -2.89 13.72 7.54
C LEU A 65 -2.70 15.16 8.05
N SER A 66 -3.13 16.16 7.27
CA SER A 66 -3.04 17.57 7.66
C SER A 66 -3.96 17.95 8.83
N ARG A 67 -4.97 17.11 9.14
CA ARG A 67 -5.97 17.35 10.19
C ARG A 67 -5.76 16.49 11.44
N ILE A 68 -4.68 15.70 11.48
CA ILE A 68 -4.46 14.68 12.50
C ILE A 68 -3.20 14.98 13.29
N ASP A 69 -3.34 14.88 14.61
CA ASP A 69 -2.22 14.86 15.55
C ASP A 69 -1.73 13.42 15.85
N PRO A 70 -0.45 13.27 16.22
CA PRO A 70 0.12 11.99 16.67
C PRO A 70 -0.68 11.38 17.85
N PRO A 71 -0.63 10.05 18.04
CA PRO A 71 0.16 9.08 17.28
C PRO A 71 -0.51 8.71 15.95
N ALA A 72 0.28 8.64 14.89
CA ALA A 72 -0.15 8.19 13.57
C ALA A 72 1.06 7.68 12.78
N VAL A 73 0.82 6.78 11.81
CA VAL A 73 1.86 6.29 10.88
C VAL A 73 1.45 6.70 9.46
N PRO A 74 2.05 7.76 8.89
CA PRO A 74 1.76 8.15 7.52
C PRO A 74 2.44 7.21 6.52
N TYR A 75 2.01 7.26 5.26
CA TYR A 75 2.75 6.61 4.16
C TYR A 75 3.99 7.44 3.82
N LEU A 76 5.17 6.90 4.08
CA LEU A 76 6.44 7.62 3.90
C LEU A 76 6.69 8.03 2.43
N GLY A 77 6.18 7.25 1.48
CA GLY A 77 6.33 7.54 0.05
C GLY A 77 5.82 8.93 -0.35
N LEU A 78 4.81 9.49 0.34
CA LEU A 78 4.33 10.85 0.09
C LEU A 78 5.43 11.90 0.26
N TYR A 79 6.12 11.84 1.39
CA TYR A 79 7.16 12.79 1.76
C TYR A 79 8.42 12.57 0.94
N LEU A 80 8.74 11.31 0.62
CA LEU A 80 9.87 11.00 -0.27
C LEU A 80 9.64 11.55 -1.67
N SER A 81 8.44 11.38 -2.24
CA SER A 81 8.12 11.97 -3.55
C SER A 81 8.21 13.50 -3.54
N ASP A 82 7.78 14.16 -2.45
CA ASP A 82 7.90 15.62 -2.34
C ASP A 82 9.35 16.07 -2.19
N LEU A 83 10.18 15.34 -1.44
CA LEU A 83 11.61 15.62 -1.31
C LEU A 83 12.35 15.42 -2.63
N SER A 84 12.07 14.34 -3.37
CA SER A 84 12.63 14.09 -4.70
C SER A 84 12.26 15.23 -5.66
N PHE A 85 10.99 15.65 -5.66
CA PHE A 85 10.54 16.76 -6.50
C PHE A 85 11.26 18.08 -6.17
N ILE A 86 11.42 18.41 -4.89
CA ILE A 86 12.20 19.60 -4.49
C ILE A 86 13.65 19.47 -4.98
N GLU A 87 14.21 18.28 -4.89
CA GLU A 87 15.60 18.05 -5.25
C GLU A 87 15.90 18.23 -6.73
N GLU A 88 14.98 17.77 -7.58
CA GLU A 88 15.06 17.90 -9.03
C GLU A 88 14.72 19.32 -9.52
N SER A 89 13.86 20.04 -8.79
CA SER A 89 13.33 21.33 -9.26
C SER A 89 14.29 22.52 -9.17
N THR A 90 15.25 22.51 -8.22
CA THR A 90 16.15 23.65 -7.99
C THR A 90 17.52 23.19 -7.47
N PRO A 91 18.63 23.85 -7.82
CA PRO A 91 19.96 23.48 -7.31
C PRO A 91 20.15 23.91 -5.84
N ASP A 92 21.04 23.21 -5.13
CA ASP A 92 21.42 23.54 -3.74
C ASP A 92 22.24 24.84 -3.67
N ILE A 93 23.03 25.09 -4.70
CA ILE A 93 23.86 26.28 -4.86
C ILE A 93 23.32 27.06 -6.06
N SER A 94 23.03 28.33 -5.83
CA SER A 94 22.61 29.26 -6.89
C SER A 94 23.76 29.57 -7.85
N GLU A 95 23.44 30.15 -9.01
CA GLU A 95 24.42 30.60 -10.01
C GLU A 95 25.47 31.58 -9.43
N LYS A 96 25.14 32.26 -8.33
CA LYS A 96 26.02 33.18 -7.60
C LYS A 96 26.90 32.47 -6.55
N CYS A 97 27.02 31.15 -6.60
CA CYS A 97 27.75 30.33 -5.62
C CYS A 97 27.24 30.47 -4.17
N MET A 98 25.98 30.86 -3.97
CA MET A 98 25.35 30.97 -2.64
C MET A 98 24.37 29.82 -2.38
N ILE A 99 24.23 29.42 -1.11
CA ILE A 99 23.28 28.39 -0.67
C ILE A 99 21.83 28.84 -0.96
N ASN A 100 21.03 27.94 -1.53
CA ASN A 100 19.62 28.14 -1.78
C ASN A 100 18.79 27.89 -0.51
N PHE A 101 18.70 28.90 0.35
CA PHE A 101 17.90 28.82 1.59
C PHE A 101 16.41 28.57 1.36
N SER A 102 15.87 28.91 0.18
CA SER A 102 14.48 28.61 -0.15
C SER A 102 14.25 27.10 -0.25
N LYS A 103 15.11 26.41 -1.02
CA LYS A 103 15.11 24.95 -1.14
C LYS A 103 15.30 24.27 0.22
N MET A 104 16.25 24.76 1.02
CA MET A 104 16.49 24.24 2.37
C MET A 104 15.25 24.36 3.27
N ARG A 105 14.57 25.52 3.26
CA ARG A 105 13.32 25.69 4.01
C ARG A 105 12.22 24.72 3.58
N MET A 106 12.06 24.48 2.28
CA MET A 106 11.08 23.51 1.76
C MET A 106 11.38 22.09 2.25
N LYS A 107 12.64 21.64 2.17
CA LYS A 107 13.08 20.35 2.72
C LYS A 107 12.81 20.25 4.23
N THR A 108 13.20 21.28 4.99
CA THR A 108 13.01 21.32 6.44
C THR A 108 11.53 21.22 6.82
N HIS A 109 10.63 21.85 6.07
CA HIS A 109 9.19 21.76 6.32
C HIS A 109 8.70 20.30 6.25
N ILE A 110 9.07 19.58 5.20
CA ILE A 110 8.70 18.16 5.04
C ILE A 110 9.28 17.29 6.15
N ILE A 111 10.58 17.46 6.45
CA ILE A 111 11.26 16.69 7.50
C ILE A 111 10.62 16.95 8.87
N SER A 112 10.17 18.18 9.12
CA SER A 112 9.50 18.55 10.36
C SER A 112 8.16 17.84 10.53
N GLU A 113 7.38 17.68 9.46
CA GLU A 113 6.13 16.89 9.50
C GLU A 113 6.40 15.41 9.78
N VAL A 114 7.43 14.81 9.18
CA VAL A 114 7.83 13.43 9.50
C VAL A 114 8.21 13.29 10.97
N ARG A 115 9.00 14.23 11.50
CA ARG A 115 9.39 14.27 12.91
C ARG A 115 8.19 14.47 13.85
N ARG A 116 7.20 15.28 13.43
CA ARG A 116 5.94 15.47 14.19
C ARG A 116 5.27 14.14 14.45
N PHE A 117 5.13 13.28 13.44
CA PHE A 117 4.53 11.95 13.61
C PHE A 117 5.38 10.96 14.43
N GLN A 118 6.70 11.17 14.52
CA GLN A 118 7.59 10.38 15.36
C GLN A 118 7.61 10.83 16.83
N SER A 119 7.03 11.99 17.15
CA SER A 119 7.11 12.60 18.50
C SER A 119 6.33 11.84 19.59
N MET A 120 5.35 11.01 19.21
CA MET A 120 4.48 10.33 20.17
C MET A 120 4.36 8.83 19.83
N PRO A 121 4.78 7.93 20.74
CA PRO A 121 4.67 6.50 20.52
C PRO A 121 3.22 6.01 20.71
N PHE A 122 2.90 4.89 20.06
CA PHE A 122 1.66 4.18 20.32
C PHE A 122 1.67 3.50 21.70
N LYS A 123 0.56 3.59 22.43
CA LYS A 123 0.35 2.87 23.70
C LYS A 123 -0.13 1.42 23.44
N ILE A 124 0.59 0.68 22.59
CA ILE A 124 0.29 -0.72 22.25
C ILE A 124 1.29 -1.61 22.97
N LYS A 125 0.81 -2.60 23.72
CA LYS A 125 1.68 -3.56 24.40
C LYS A 125 2.31 -4.51 23.40
N HIS A 126 3.62 -4.71 23.54
CA HIS A 126 4.35 -5.69 22.75
C HIS A 126 3.85 -7.10 23.08
N ASN A 127 3.56 -7.88 22.04
CA ASN A 127 3.22 -9.30 22.17
C ASN A 127 4.23 -10.12 21.35
N PRO A 128 5.19 -10.82 22.00
CA PRO A 128 6.26 -11.53 21.31
C PRO A 128 5.76 -12.58 20.32
N ARG A 129 4.65 -13.28 20.63
CA ARG A 129 4.10 -14.32 19.74
C ARG A 129 3.52 -13.72 18.46
N VAL A 130 2.81 -12.61 18.58
CA VAL A 130 2.26 -11.89 17.43
C VAL A 130 3.39 -11.29 16.59
N CYS A 131 4.42 -10.71 17.22
CA CYS A 131 5.57 -10.18 16.50
C CYS A 131 6.34 -11.28 15.76
N ALA A 132 6.59 -12.43 16.39
CA ALA A 132 7.22 -13.58 15.74
C ALA A 132 6.40 -14.06 14.54
N TYR A 133 5.06 -14.11 14.65
CA TYR A 133 4.19 -14.44 13.54
C TYR A 133 4.30 -13.42 12.38
N LEU A 134 4.26 -12.12 12.68
CA LEU A 134 4.28 -11.09 11.64
C LEU A 134 5.66 -10.93 10.95
N LEU A 135 6.75 -11.29 11.62
CA LEU A 135 8.13 -11.09 11.14
C LEU A 135 8.75 -12.33 10.48
N ASP A 136 8.02 -13.44 10.44
CA ASP A 136 8.49 -14.69 9.84
C ASP A 136 8.49 -14.60 8.31
N THR A 137 9.69 -14.54 7.74
CA THR A 137 9.93 -14.40 6.31
C THR A 137 9.71 -15.69 5.53
N SER A 138 9.60 -16.85 6.18
CA SER A 138 9.37 -18.14 5.50
C SER A 138 7.99 -18.22 4.81
N ARG A 139 7.07 -17.33 5.20
CA ARG A 139 5.73 -17.21 4.61
C ARG A 139 5.64 -16.25 3.43
N LEU A 140 6.72 -15.55 3.09
CA LEU A 140 6.71 -14.62 1.98
C LEU A 140 6.71 -15.39 0.67
N LEU A 141 5.76 -15.05 -0.19
CA LEU A 141 5.68 -15.52 -1.56
C LEU A 141 6.15 -14.41 -2.48
N SER A 142 6.89 -14.77 -3.53
CA SER A 142 7.11 -13.89 -4.66
C SER A 142 5.78 -13.59 -5.39
N ASP A 143 5.79 -12.56 -6.24
CA ASP A 143 4.64 -12.23 -7.08
C ASP A 143 4.30 -13.39 -8.02
N ASP A 144 5.31 -14.06 -8.58
CA ASP A 144 5.14 -15.21 -9.47
C ASP A 144 4.54 -16.43 -8.76
N GLU A 145 5.02 -16.76 -7.55
CA GLU A 145 4.46 -17.84 -6.73
C GLU A 145 3.01 -17.54 -6.34
N SER A 146 2.75 -16.31 -5.86
CA SER A 146 1.41 -15.87 -5.47
C SER A 146 0.43 -15.96 -6.64
N TYR A 147 0.85 -15.53 -7.82
CA TYR A 147 0.03 -15.58 -9.03
C TYR A 147 -0.19 -17.01 -9.54
N SER A 148 0.84 -17.86 -9.45
CA SER A 148 0.73 -19.28 -9.81
C SER A 148 -0.25 -20.03 -8.91
N ILE A 149 -0.18 -19.82 -7.59
CA ILE A 149 -1.15 -20.38 -6.62
C ILE A 149 -2.56 -19.85 -6.92
N SER A 150 -2.70 -18.56 -7.23
CA SER A 150 -3.98 -17.98 -7.61
C SER A 150 -4.61 -18.67 -8.83
N LEU A 151 -3.82 -19.00 -9.85
CA LEU A 151 -4.30 -19.74 -11.03
C LEU A 151 -4.75 -21.16 -10.69
N GLN A 152 -4.06 -21.83 -9.76
CA GLN A 152 -4.45 -23.17 -9.29
C GLN A 152 -5.77 -23.13 -8.51
N LEU A 153 -5.98 -22.09 -7.70
CA LEU A 153 -7.21 -21.93 -6.90
C LEU A 153 -8.43 -21.55 -7.75
N GLU A 154 -8.27 -20.61 -8.69
CA GLU A 154 -9.32 -20.23 -9.64
C GLU A 154 -8.74 -20.17 -11.06
N PRO A 155 -8.81 -21.28 -11.83
CA PRO A 155 -8.32 -21.32 -13.21
C PRO A 155 -8.99 -20.28 -14.11
N ARG A 156 -8.31 -19.87 -15.18
CA ARG A 156 -8.94 -19.02 -16.20
C ARG A 156 -10.03 -19.83 -16.88
N LEU A 157 -11.22 -19.25 -17.00
CA LEU A 157 -12.26 -19.82 -17.85
C LEU A 157 -11.77 -19.70 -19.30
N SER A 158 -11.58 -20.82 -19.97
CA SER A 158 -11.40 -20.85 -21.41
C SER A 158 -12.68 -20.28 -22.06
N HIS A 159 -12.55 -19.57 -23.18
CA HIS A 159 -13.68 -18.99 -23.92
C HIS A 159 -14.73 -20.04 -24.39
N THR A 160 -14.49 -21.33 -24.15
CA THR A 160 -15.33 -22.46 -24.54
C THR A 160 -15.92 -23.22 -23.35
N GLY A 161 -15.63 -22.85 -22.09
CA GLY A 161 -16.14 -23.55 -20.91
C GLY A 161 -15.56 -24.96 -20.70
N LEU A 162 -14.47 -25.31 -21.38
CA LEU A 162 -13.81 -26.62 -21.28
C LEU A 162 -12.41 -26.50 -20.63
N PRO A 163 -12.02 -27.42 -19.73
CA PRO A 163 -10.68 -27.40 -19.12
C PRO A 163 -9.55 -27.50 -20.17
N GLU A 164 -8.50 -26.69 -20.01
CA GLU A 164 -7.30 -26.64 -20.88
C GLU A 164 -6.58 -27.99 -21.06
N THR A 165 -6.86 -28.97 -20.19
CA THR A 165 -6.24 -30.31 -20.24
C THR A 165 -6.62 -31.13 -21.49
N TYR A 166 -7.63 -30.70 -22.26
CA TYR A 166 -8.06 -31.39 -23.47
C TYR A 166 -7.26 -31.01 -24.73
N TYR A 167 -6.47 -29.94 -24.71
CA TYR A 167 -5.77 -29.44 -25.91
C TYR A 167 -4.38 -30.07 -26.12
N HIS A 168 -3.89 -30.94 -25.24
CA HIS A 168 -2.55 -31.54 -25.34
C HIS A 168 -2.51 -32.98 -25.88
N SER A 169 -3.65 -33.56 -26.27
CA SER A 169 -3.71 -34.96 -26.75
C SER A 169 -3.72 -35.14 -28.28
N ASP A 170 -3.91 -34.09 -29.08
CA ASP A 170 -4.20 -34.23 -30.53
C ASP A 170 -3.08 -33.75 -31.48
N HIS A 171 -1.82 -33.78 -31.06
CA HIS A 171 -0.68 -33.54 -31.95
C HIS A 171 0.34 -34.67 -31.92
N HIS A 172 -0.12 -35.89 -32.21
CA HIS A 172 0.72 -36.93 -32.80
C HIS A 172 -0.09 -37.74 -33.82
N GLN A 173 -0.09 -37.23 -35.07
CA GLN A 173 -0.20 -38.04 -36.27
C GLN A 173 0.49 -37.33 -37.42
#